data_AF-A0A965L935-F1
#
_entry.id   AF-A0A965L935-F1
#
_cell.length_a   1.000
_cell.length_b   1.000
_cell.length_c   1.000
_cell.angle_alpha   90.00
_cell.angle_beta   90.00
_cell.angle_gamma   90.00
#
_symmetry.space_group_name_H-M   'P 1'
#
loop_
_entity.id
_entity.type
_entity.pdbx_description
1 polymer ?
#
loop_
_entity_poly.entity_id
_entity_poly.type
_entity_poly.pdbx_seq_one_letter_code
_entity_poly.pdbx_strand_id
1 'polypeptide(L)'
;MVSLALLAGSALPAQGSVDPCAWLEPHLIKYNLPVKEFTYIARRESGCRIKAINAKFDKQGEVIWTLNKNGTIDRGLLQINSIHEPTVRQLCGKGGLDLLLTTDCNLKVAAYLYKRYGLVPWKAVVPSS
;
A
#
# COMPACT_ATOMS: atom_id res chain seq x y z
N MET A 1 19.26 -30.62 56.20
CA MET A 1 19.74 -29.58 55.26
C MET A 1 18.65 -29.43 54.21
N VAL A 2 18.00 -28.27 54.15
CA VAL A 2 16.82 -28.02 53.29
C VAL A 2 17.31 -27.54 51.93
N SER A 3 16.86 -28.24 50.88
CA SER A 3 17.03 -27.88 49.48
C SER A 3 16.44 -26.50 49.16
N LEU A 4 17.16 -25.73 48.35
CA LEU A 4 16.54 -24.66 47.57
C LEU A 4 17.19 -24.64 46.19
N ALA A 5 16.55 -25.33 45.24
CA ALA A 5 16.87 -25.18 43.82
C ALA A 5 16.12 -23.94 43.31
N LEU A 6 16.85 -22.87 42.99
CA LEU A 6 16.33 -21.72 42.28
C LEU A 6 15.99 -22.14 40.83
N LEU A 7 14.71 -22.16 40.48
CA LEU A 7 14.27 -22.20 39.09
C LEU A 7 14.36 -20.79 38.52
N ALA A 8 15.42 -20.51 37.75
CA ALA A 8 15.49 -19.30 36.92
C ALA A 8 14.54 -19.48 35.73
N GLY A 9 13.39 -18.79 35.76
CA GLY A 9 12.51 -18.66 34.60
C GLY A 9 13.13 -17.70 33.59
N SER A 10 13.53 -18.22 32.43
CA SER A 10 13.98 -17.40 31.30
C SER A 10 12.78 -16.72 30.64
N ALA A 11 12.66 -15.40 30.78
CA ALA A 11 11.73 -14.61 29.97
C ALA A 11 12.22 -14.60 28.52
N LEU A 12 11.38 -15.04 27.57
CA LEU A 12 11.63 -14.90 26.14
C LEU A 12 11.65 -13.41 25.78
N PRO A 13 12.56 -12.94 24.90
CA PRO A 13 12.57 -11.56 24.48
C PRO A 13 11.28 -11.26 23.72
N ALA A 14 10.62 -10.14 24.05
CA ALA A 14 9.51 -9.62 23.26
C ALA A 14 10.05 -9.31 21.85
N GLN A 15 9.72 -10.14 20.87
CA GLN A 15 10.04 -9.88 19.47
C GLN A 15 9.29 -8.62 19.06
N GLY A 16 10.02 -7.50 18.92
CA GLY A 16 9.46 -6.28 18.35
C GLY A 16 8.89 -6.59 16.97
N SER A 17 7.64 -6.18 16.73
CA SER A 17 7.00 -6.38 15.43
C SER A 17 7.83 -5.72 14.33
N VAL A 18 8.27 -6.50 13.34
CA VAL A 18 8.93 -5.99 12.14
C VAL A 18 7.98 -5.01 11.46
N ASP A 19 8.45 -3.80 11.15
CA ASP A 19 7.63 -2.82 10.44
C ASP A 19 7.23 -3.37 9.05
N PRO A 20 5.93 -3.61 8.78
CA PRO A 20 5.49 -4.19 7.51
C PRO A 20 5.78 -3.31 6.29
N CYS A 21 6.16 -2.05 6.51
CA CYS A 21 6.44 -1.08 5.46
C CYS A 21 7.94 -0.88 5.19
N ALA A 22 8.83 -1.49 5.99
CA ALA A 22 10.28 -1.24 5.92
C ALA A 22 10.89 -1.48 4.52
N TRP A 23 10.30 -2.41 3.75
CA TRP A 23 10.74 -2.72 2.40
C TRP A 23 10.52 -1.59 1.39
N LEU A 24 9.66 -0.61 1.68
CA LEU A 24 9.24 0.42 0.73
C LEU A 24 10.31 1.44 0.38
N GLU A 25 11.13 1.84 1.35
CA GLU A 25 12.08 2.94 1.21
C GLU A 25 12.94 2.87 -0.07
N PRO A 26 13.66 1.76 -0.37
CA PRO A 26 14.46 1.69 -1.60
C PRO A 26 13.61 1.80 -2.88
N HIS A 27 12.37 1.33 -2.85
CA HIS A 27 11.47 1.45 -4.01
C HIS A 27 10.91 2.87 -4.17
N LEU A 28 10.59 3.56 -3.07
CA LEU A 28 10.13 4.96 -3.12
C LEU A 28 11.25 5.87 -3.63
N ILE A 29 12.49 5.64 -3.20
CA ILE A 29 13.68 6.35 -3.69
C ILE A 29 13.88 6.12 -5.19
N LYS A 30 13.79 4.87 -5.67
CA LYS A 30 13.86 4.54 -7.12
C LYS A 30 12.89 5.38 -7.95
N TYR A 31 11.72 5.68 -7.41
CA TYR A 31 10.65 6.42 -8.09
C TYR A 31 10.62 7.92 -7.76
N ASN A 32 11.60 8.43 -7.02
CA ASN A 32 11.67 9.82 -6.57
C ASN A 32 10.40 10.30 -5.84
N LEU A 33 9.82 9.41 -5.02
CA LEU A 33 8.68 9.70 -4.16
C LEU A 33 9.17 10.10 -2.76
N PRO A 34 8.58 11.13 -2.11
CA PRO A 34 8.91 11.49 -0.74
C PRO A 34 8.69 10.30 0.23
N VAL A 35 9.77 9.79 0.80
CA VAL A 35 9.78 8.53 1.55
C VAL A 35 8.83 8.59 2.75
N LYS A 36 8.88 9.68 3.53
CA LYS A 36 8.08 9.84 4.75
C LYS A 36 6.58 9.84 4.42
N GLU A 37 6.16 10.64 3.45
CA GLU A 37 4.78 10.82 3.05
C GLU A 37 4.22 9.53 2.44
N PHE A 38 4.93 8.93 1.49
CA PHE A 38 4.43 7.74 0.79
C PHE A 38 4.49 6.47 1.64
N THR A 39 5.41 6.39 2.61
CA THR A 39 5.36 5.32 3.63
C THR A 39 4.15 5.48 4.54
N TYR A 40 3.84 6.72 4.95
CA TYR A 40 2.64 7.01 5.73
C TYR A 40 1.36 6.69 4.94
N ILE A 41 1.27 7.11 3.68
CA ILE A 41 0.15 6.80 2.79
C ILE A 41 -0.02 5.28 2.65
N ALA A 42 1.04 4.54 2.30
CA ALA A 42 0.96 3.08 2.16
C ALA A 42 0.47 2.39 3.45
N ARG A 43 0.89 2.88 4.62
CA ARG A 43 0.42 2.37 5.92
C ARG A 43 -1.08 2.60 6.11
N ARG A 44 -1.59 3.78 5.75
CA ARG A 44 -3.01 4.14 5.92
C ARG A 44 -3.91 3.49 4.88
N GLU A 45 -3.47 3.44 3.63
CA GLU A 45 -4.26 3.02 2.47
C GLU A 45 -4.35 1.50 2.33
N SER A 46 -3.25 0.78 2.53
CA SER A 46 -3.21 -0.67 2.28
C SER A 46 -2.69 -1.48 3.45
N GLY A 47 -2.15 -0.83 4.48
CA GLY A 47 -1.33 -1.52 5.49
C GLY A 47 -0.07 -2.11 4.86
N CYS A 48 0.49 -1.43 3.84
CA CYS A 48 1.68 -1.86 3.10
C CYS A 48 1.52 -3.19 2.34
N ARG A 49 0.28 -3.50 1.90
CA ARG A 49 -0.05 -4.71 1.12
C ARG A 49 -0.24 -4.38 -0.35
N ILE A 50 0.66 -4.87 -1.20
CA ILE A 50 0.60 -4.61 -2.65
C ILE A 50 -0.64 -5.22 -3.34
N LYS A 51 -1.31 -6.19 -2.72
CA LYS A 51 -2.53 -6.82 -3.26
C LYS A 51 -3.84 -6.25 -2.68
N ALA A 52 -3.79 -5.11 -1.98
CA ALA A 52 -5.00 -4.48 -1.44
C ALA A 52 -5.93 -3.98 -2.57
N ILE A 53 -7.22 -4.29 -2.47
CA ILE A 53 -8.26 -3.81 -3.38
C ILE A 53 -9.48 -3.45 -2.53
N ASN A 54 -10.07 -2.27 -2.74
CA ASN A 54 -11.25 -1.83 -1.99
C ASN A 54 -12.60 -2.30 -2.60
N ALA A 55 -12.60 -3.49 -3.21
CA ALA A 55 -13.73 -4.03 -3.94
C ALA A 55 -13.84 -5.55 -3.81
N LYS A 56 -15.03 -6.08 -4.07
CA LYS A 56 -15.32 -7.52 -4.20
C LYS A 56 -15.75 -7.82 -5.63
N PHE A 57 -15.37 -9.00 -6.10
CA PHE A 57 -15.62 -9.46 -7.45
C PHE A 57 -16.44 -10.76 -7.42
N ASP A 58 -17.24 -10.99 -8.45
CA ASP A 58 -17.86 -12.30 -8.68
C ASP A 58 -16.87 -13.30 -9.31
N LYS A 59 -17.38 -14.47 -9.75
CA LYS A 59 -16.55 -15.52 -10.37
C LYS A 59 -16.08 -15.15 -11.77
N GLN A 60 -16.69 -14.16 -12.40
CA GLN A 60 -16.42 -13.68 -13.75
C GLN A 60 -15.42 -12.52 -13.72
N GLY A 61 -15.13 -11.97 -12.53
CA GLY A 61 -14.24 -10.82 -12.34
C GLY A 61 -14.96 -9.48 -12.38
N GLU A 62 -16.30 -9.48 -12.35
CA GLU A 62 -17.11 -8.26 -12.33
C GLU A 62 -17.21 -7.72 -10.90
N VAL A 63 -17.18 -6.39 -10.76
CA VAL A 63 -17.29 -5.73 -9.45
C VAL A 63 -18.73 -5.85 -8.93
N ILE A 64 -18.90 -6.55 -7.82
CA ILE A 64 -20.21 -6.67 -7.14
C ILE A 64 -20.36 -5.71 -5.96
N TRP A 65 -19.25 -5.17 -5.46
CA TRP A 65 -19.24 -4.19 -4.38
C TRP A 65 -17.92 -3.42 -4.36
N THR A 66 -17.96 -2.13 -4.03
CA THR A 66 -16.78 -1.31 -3.73
C THR A 66 -17.05 -0.32 -2.61
N LEU A 67 -15.99 0.11 -1.94
CA LEU A 67 -16.02 1.15 -0.91
C LEU A 67 -16.39 2.53 -1.48
N ASN A 68 -16.04 2.83 -2.73
CA ASN A 68 -16.27 4.17 -3.30
C ASN A 68 -17.71 4.31 -3.80
N LYS A 69 -18.43 5.34 -3.33
CA LYS A 69 -19.85 5.57 -3.66
C LYS A 69 -20.14 5.74 -5.15
N ASN A 70 -19.16 6.17 -5.93
CA ASN A 70 -19.27 6.37 -7.38
C ASN A 70 -18.97 5.11 -8.22
N GLY A 71 -18.74 3.96 -7.57
CA GLY A 71 -18.45 2.68 -8.26
C GLY A 71 -17.01 2.50 -8.73
N THR A 72 -16.14 3.50 -8.55
CA THR A 72 -14.70 3.35 -8.85
C THR A 72 -14.02 2.45 -7.82
N ILE A 73 -12.85 1.89 -8.15
CA ILE A 73 -12.11 1.02 -7.22
C ILE A 73 -10.67 1.49 -7.08
N ASP A 74 -10.10 1.31 -5.91
CA ASP A 74 -8.72 1.63 -5.59
C ASP A 74 -7.90 0.35 -5.46
N ARG A 75 -6.69 0.36 -6.04
CA ARG A 75 -5.86 -0.83 -6.15
C ARG A 75 -4.42 -0.63 -5.70
N GLY A 76 -3.91 -1.69 -5.09
CA GLY A 76 -2.53 -1.88 -4.71
C GLY A 76 -2.08 -1.06 -3.52
N LEU A 77 -0.77 -0.96 -3.39
CA LEU A 77 -0.08 -0.40 -2.23
C LEU A 77 -0.54 1.02 -1.88
N LEU A 78 -0.66 1.89 -2.88
CA LEU A 78 -1.02 3.29 -2.72
C LEU A 78 -2.48 3.58 -3.10
N GLN A 79 -3.33 2.54 -3.16
CA GLN A 79 -4.77 2.66 -3.45
C GLN A 79 -5.06 3.61 -4.63
N ILE A 80 -4.45 3.32 -5.79
CA ILE A 80 -4.64 4.15 -6.99
C ILE A 80 -6.03 3.87 -7.55
N ASN A 81 -6.82 4.94 -7.73
CA ASN A 81 -8.18 4.88 -8.22
C ASN A 81 -8.27 4.47 -9.69
N SER A 82 -9.30 3.69 -10.03
CA SER A 82 -9.55 3.14 -11.36
C SER A 82 -9.79 4.18 -12.44
N ILE A 83 -10.13 5.44 -12.10
CA ILE A 83 -10.18 6.54 -13.07
C ILE A 83 -8.85 6.76 -13.81
N HIS A 84 -7.74 6.28 -13.23
CA HIS A 84 -6.41 6.38 -13.81
C HIS A 84 -6.06 5.20 -14.73
N GLU A 85 -7.00 4.32 -15.08
CA GLU A 85 -6.74 3.23 -16.03
C GLU A 85 -6.04 3.67 -17.32
N PRO A 86 -6.41 4.80 -17.97
CA PRO A 86 -5.68 5.27 -19.14
C PRO A 86 -4.19 5.52 -18.86
N THR A 87 -3.86 6.11 -17.70
CA THR A 87 -2.47 6.33 -17.24
C THR A 87 -1.77 5.00 -16.98
N VAL A 88 -2.45 4.02 -16.38
CA VAL A 88 -1.89 2.68 -16.14
C VAL A 88 -1.54 2.01 -17.47
N ARG A 89 -2.45 2.05 -18.45
CA ARG A 89 -2.22 1.49 -19.78
C ARG A 89 -1.04 2.16 -20.48
N GLN A 90 -0.94 3.48 -20.36
CA GLN A 90 0.16 4.26 -20.93
C GLN A 90 1.52 3.91 -20.30
N LEU A 91 1.58 3.79 -18.98
CA LEU A 91 2.86 3.65 -18.26
C LEU A 91 3.30 2.20 -18.04
N CYS A 92 2.36 1.26 -17.97
CA CYS A 92 2.60 -0.12 -17.57
C CYS A 92 2.19 -1.15 -18.64
N GLY A 93 1.42 -0.77 -19.66
CA GLY A 93 1.03 -1.65 -20.77
C GLY A 93 -0.38 -2.24 -20.66
N LYS A 94 -0.65 -3.30 -21.43
CA LYS A 94 -2.02 -3.78 -21.72
C LYS A 94 -2.71 -4.57 -20.59
N GLY A 95 -2.03 -4.85 -19.48
CA GLY A 95 -2.62 -5.59 -18.34
C GLY A 95 -3.64 -4.81 -17.51
N GLY A 96 -3.93 -3.55 -17.89
CA GLY A 96 -4.95 -2.73 -17.25
C GLY A 96 -4.72 -2.53 -15.75
N LEU A 97 -5.81 -2.40 -15.00
CA LEU A 97 -5.77 -2.11 -13.56
C LEU A 97 -5.15 -3.24 -12.71
N ASP A 98 -5.00 -4.46 -13.22
CA ASP A 98 -4.35 -5.56 -12.48
C ASP A 98 -2.85 -5.30 -12.30
N LEU A 99 -2.24 -4.53 -13.19
CA LEU A 99 -0.83 -4.16 -13.08
C LEU A 99 -0.54 -3.31 -11.83
N LEU A 100 -1.54 -2.58 -11.32
CA LEU A 100 -1.41 -1.85 -10.05
C LEU A 100 -1.19 -2.77 -8.83
N LEU A 101 -1.38 -4.08 -8.99
CA LEU A 101 -1.06 -5.09 -7.96
C LEU A 101 0.41 -5.53 -8.03
N THR A 102 1.25 -4.82 -8.77
CA THR A 102 2.70 -4.97 -8.81
C THR A 102 3.36 -3.72 -8.27
N THR A 103 4.43 -3.88 -7.49
CA THR A 103 5.13 -2.74 -6.87
C THR A 103 5.59 -1.73 -7.91
N ASP A 104 6.14 -2.20 -9.03
CA ASP A 104 6.73 -1.34 -10.05
C ASP A 104 5.68 -0.42 -10.70
N CYS A 105 4.58 -0.98 -11.20
CA CYS A 105 3.53 -0.16 -11.82
C CYS A 105 2.81 0.73 -10.80
N ASN A 106 2.52 0.23 -9.59
CA ASN A 106 1.86 1.02 -8.55
C ASN A 106 2.67 2.29 -8.22
N LEU A 107 3.98 2.13 -7.98
CA LEU A 107 4.85 3.26 -7.65
C LEU A 107 5.12 4.17 -8.86
N LYS A 108 5.24 3.61 -10.07
CA LYS A 108 5.40 4.39 -11.30
C LYS A 108 4.21 5.32 -11.57
N VAL A 109 2.99 4.80 -11.41
CA VAL A 109 1.76 5.61 -11.58
C VAL A 109 1.63 6.62 -10.44
N ALA A 110 1.95 6.24 -9.19
CA ALA A 110 1.95 7.19 -8.08
C ALA A 110 2.94 8.35 -8.30
N ALA A 111 4.16 8.06 -8.77
CA ALA A 111 5.15 9.09 -9.11
C ALA A 111 4.64 10.04 -10.20
N TYR A 112 3.96 9.50 -11.22
CA TYR A 112 3.32 10.31 -12.26
C TYR A 112 2.24 11.23 -11.69
N LEU A 113 1.33 10.70 -10.85
CA LEU A 113 0.25 11.47 -10.24
C LEU A 113 0.79 12.53 -9.28
N TYR A 114 1.80 12.17 -8.47
CA TYR A 114 2.44 13.09 -7.54
C TYR A 114 3.11 14.26 -8.26
N LYS A 115 3.87 13.98 -9.35
CA LYS A 115 4.48 15.02 -10.17
C LYS A 115 3.45 16.01 -10.73
N ARG A 116 2.21 15.57 -10.99
CA ARG A 116 1.18 16.37 -11.64
C ARG A 116 0.25 17.09 -10.66
N TYR A 117 -0.05 16.47 -9.53
CA TYR A 117 -1.11 16.91 -8.61
C TYR A 117 -0.64 17.04 -7.16
N GLY A 118 0.65 16.79 -6.88
CA GLY A 118 1.14 16.67 -5.51
C GLY A 118 0.39 15.56 -4.77
N LEU A 119 0.05 15.83 -3.51
CA LEU A 119 -0.64 14.87 -2.63
C LEU A 119 -2.17 14.87 -2.77
N VAL A 120 -2.75 15.66 -3.68
CA VAL A 120 -4.21 15.75 -3.87
C VAL A 120 -4.91 14.39 -4.01
N PRO A 121 -4.37 13.41 -4.79
CA PRO A 121 -5.00 12.09 -4.90
C PRO A 121 -5.12 11.32 -3.57
N TRP A 122 -4.30 11.64 -2.57
CA TRP A 122 -4.28 10.99 -1.25
C TRP A 122 -4.69 11.94 -0.12
N LYS A 123 -5.38 13.05 -0.44
CA LYS A 123 -5.74 14.08 0.54
C LYS A 123 -6.51 13.55 1.75
N ALA A 124 -7.29 12.47 1.58
CA ALA A 124 -8.06 11.87 2.67
C ALA A 124 -7.19 11.26 3.77
N VAL A 125 -5.96 10.82 3.44
CA VAL A 125 -5.05 10.23 4.41
C VAL A 125 -3.90 11.16 4.78
N VAL A 126 -3.48 12.08 3.91
CA VAL A 126 -2.40 13.01 4.24
C VAL A 126 -2.88 14.03 5.29
N PRO A 127 -2.14 14.23 6.41
CA PRO A 127 -2.49 15.23 7.41
C PRO A 127 -2.63 16.61 6.76
N SER A 128 -3.66 17.36 7.16
CA SER A 128 -3.77 18.77 6.77
C SER A 128 -2.55 19.50 7.37
N SER A 129 -1.71 20.06 6.50
CA SER A 129 -0.65 20.99 6.88
C SER A 129 -1.22 22.29 7.42
#